data_AF-A0A3B0UJU1-F1
#
_entry.id   AF-A0A3B0UJU1-F1
#
_cell.length_a   1.000
_cell.length_b   1.000
_cell.length_c   1.000
_cell.angle_alpha   90.00
_cell.angle_beta   90.00
_cell.angle_gamma   90.00
#
_symmetry.space_group_name_H-M   'P 1'
#
loop_
_entity.id
_entity.type
_entity.pdbx_description
1 polymer ?
#
loop_
_entity_poly.entity_id
_entity_poly.type
_entity_poly.pdbx_seq_one_letter_code
_entity_poly.pdbx_strand_id
1 'polypeptide(L)' 'STNNVAESALRHWVIARKISHGTRTKQGSRAFALLGSVIETCRQRDVSPWLYLAEVIAQRRQGNSVPPLPEPVV' A
#
# COMPACT_ATOMS: atom_id res chain seq x y z
N SER A 1 -15.26 17.71 5.58
CA SER A 1 -15.27 16.65 6.61
C SER A 1 -14.44 15.47 6.13
N THR A 2 -13.11 15.61 6.17
CA THR A 2 -12.12 14.68 5.57
C THR A 2 -11.78 13.48 6.46
N ASN A 3 -12.29 13.47 7.71
CA ASN A 3 -11.95 12.45 8.72
C ASN A 3 -12.58 11.07 8.43
N ASN A 4 -13.77 11.04 7.80
CA ASN A 4 -14.50 9.79 7.56
C ASN A 4 -13.83 8.88 6.51
N VAL A 5 -13.14 9.47 5.52
CA VAL A 5 -12.49 8.71 4.43
C VAL A 5 -11.23 8.02 4.94
N ALA A 6 -10.39 8.73 5.69
CA ALA A 6 -9.19 8.17 6.28
C ALA A 6 -9.51 7.06 7.30
N GLU A 7 -10.51 7.27 8.17
CA GLU A 7 -10.96 6.24 9.11
C GLU A 7 -11.58 5.03 8.40
N SER A 8 -12.35 5.22 7.33
CA SER A 8 -12.91 4.10 6.54
C SER A 8 -11.83 3.32 5.80
N ALA A 9 -10.82 3.99 5.25
CA ALA A 9 -9.66 3.34 4.64
C ALA A 9 -8.92 2.46 5.66
N LEU A 10 -8.65 2.99 6.85
CA LEU A 10 -7.98 2.27 7.93
C LEU A 10 -8.76 1.03 8.41
N ARG A 11 -10.10 1.08 8.45
CA ARG A 11 -10.92 -0.07 8.88
C ARG A 11 -10.72 -1.31 8.01
N HIS A 12 -10.63 -1.15 6.69
CA HIS A 12 -10.40 -2.29 5.79
C HIS A 12 -9.04 -2.95 6.04
N TRP A 13 -8.00 -2.16 6.30
CA TRP A 13 -6.66 -2.65 6.63
C TRP A 13 -6.59 -3.33 8.01
N VAL A 14 -7.34 -2.83 9.00
CA VAL A 14 -7.45 -3.46 10.32
C VAL A 14 -8.16 -4.82 10.24
N ILE A 15 -9.24 -4.93 9.45
CA ILE A 15 -9.95 -6.20 9.22
C ILE A 15 -9.04 -7.20 8.49
N ALA A 16 -8.36 -6.77 7.43
CA ALA A 16 -7.42 -7.62 6.69
C ALA A 16 -6.29 -8.13 7.60
N ARG A 17 -5.70 -7.27 8.45
CA ARG A 17 -4.69 -7.67 9.44
C ARG A 17 -5.23 -8.74 10.41
N LYS A 18 -6.48 -8.59 10.86
CA LYS A 18 -7.14 -9.52 11.78
C LYS A 18 -7.40 -10.88 11.12
N ILE A 19 -7.85 -10.90 9.87
CA ILE A 19 -8.11 -12.13 9.09
C ILE A 19 -6.80 -12.85 8.76
N SER A 20 -5.72 -12.12 8.45
CA SER A 20 -4.39 -12.71 8.21
C SER A 20 -3.70 -13.23 9.48
N HIS A 21 -4.42 -13.30 10.62
CA HIS A 21 -3.90 -13.69 11.95
C HIS A 21 -2.73 -12.85 12.45
N GLY A 22 -2.52 -11.66 11.87
CA GLY A 22 -1.29 -10.90 12.01
C GLY A 22 -0.09 -11.70 11.49
N THR A 23 0.74 -11.06 10.71
CA THR A 23 2.12 -11.56 10.58
C THR A 23 2.73 -11.67 11.98
N ARG A 24 3.03 -12.88 12.47
CA ARG A 24 3.54 -13.14 13.83
C ARG A 24 4.93 -12.54 14.10
N THR A 25 5.45 -11.76 13.16
CA THR A 25 6.77 -11.11 13.23
C THR A 25 6.65 -9.60 13.05
N LYS A 26 7.57 -8.86 13.68
CA LYS A 26 7.70 -7.40 13.48
C LYS A 26 7.88 -7.05 11.99
N GLN A 27 8.61 -7.90 11.26
CA GLN A 27 8.87 -7.73 9.84
C GLN A 27 7.58 -7.75 9.02
N GLY A 28 6.71 -8.73 9.22
CA GLY A 28 5.47 -8.77 8.46
C GLY A 28 4.49 -7.66 8.87
N SER A 29 4.53 -7.21 10.14
CA SER A 29 3.68 -6.11 10.59
C SER A 29 4.08 -4.82 9.88
N ARG A 30 5.39 -4.61 9.71
CA ARG A 30 5.95 -3.50 8.94
C ARG A 30 5.62 -3.64 7.45
N ALA A 31 5.76 -4.83 6.87
CA ALA A 31 5.42 -5.07 5.46
C ALA A 31 3.95 -4.76 5.17
N PHE A 32 3.04 -5.21 6.04
CA PHE A 32 1.62 -4.93 5.92
C PHE A 32 1.30 -3.43 5.99
N ALA A 33 1.89 -2.71 6.96
CA ALA A 33 1.71 -1.27 7.09
C ALA A 33 2.22 -0.50 5.86
N LEU A 34 3.37 -0.91 5.32
CA LEU A 34 3.95 -0.33 4.10
C LEU A 34 3.06 -0.57 2.88
N LEU A 35 2.56 -1.80 2.69
CA LEU A 35 1.66 -2.13 1.59
C LEU A 35 0.36 -1.34 1.67
N GLY A 36 -0.26 -1.26 2.85
CA GLY A 36 -1.47 -0.44 3.06
C GLY A 36 -1.21 1.04 2.70
N SER A 37 -0.10 1.61 3.16
CA SER A 37 0.28 3.00 2.84
C SER A 37 0.46 3.24 1.34
N VAL A 38 1.13 2.34 0.63
CA VAL A 38 1.33 2.44 -0.83
C VAL A 38 -0.01 2.36 -1.56
N ILE A 39 -0.88 1.43 -1.16
CA ILE A 39 -2.18 1.23 -1.82
C ILE A 39 -3.07 2.46 -1.62
N GLU A 40 -3.13 3.01 -0.40
CA GLU A 40 -3.85 4.26 -0.15
C GLU A 40 -3.27 5.43 -0.94
N THR A 41 -1.94 5.54 -1.04
CA THR A 41 -1.29 6.56 -1.86
C THR A 41 -1.70 6.45 -3.32
N CYS A 42 -1.71 5.24 -3.88
CA CYS A 42 -2.16 5.00 -5.26
C CYS A 42 -3.62 5.40 -5.45
N ARG A 43 -4.51 5.01 -4.51
CA ARG A 43 -5.94 5.38 -4.56
C ARG A 43 -6.17 6.89 -4.48
N GLN A 44 -5.43 7.60 -3.62
CA GLN A 44 -5.54 9.05 -3.50
C GLN A 44 -5.07 9.80 -4.74
N ARG A 45 -4.23 9.16 -5.55
CA ARG A 45 -3.60 9.74 -6.75
C ARG A 45 -4.22 9.21 -8.04
N ASP A 46 -5.34 8.50 -7.95
CA ASP A 46 -6.03 7.86 -9.09
C ASP A 46 -5.15 6.91 -9.92
N VAL A 47 -4.17 6.28 -9.28
CA VAL A 47 -3.27 5.29 -9.89
C VAL A 47 -3.65 3.89 -9.43
N SER A 48 -3.58 2.92 -10.36
CA SER A 48 -3.81 1.51 -10.02
C SER A 48 -2.71 0.99 -9.08
N PRO A 49 -3.04 0.60 -7.83
CA PRO A 49 -2.05 0.07 -6.89
C PRO A 49 -1.42 -1.24 -7.37
N TRP A 50 -2.18 -2.04 -8.11
CA TRP A 50 -1.72 -3.34 -8.60
C TRP A 50 -0.65 -3.19 -9.69
N LEU A 51 -0.87 -2.27 -10.63
CA LEU A 51 0.11 -1.99 -11.68
C LEU A 51 1.38 -1.38 -11.11
N TYR A 52 1.24 -0.42 -10.19
CA TYR A 52 2.39 0.18 -9.50
C TYR A 52 3.22 -0.86 -8.73
N LEU A 53 2.58 -1.71 -7.92
CA LEU A 53 3.28 -2.76 -7.19
C LEU A 53 3.93 -3.79 -8.12
N ALA A 54 3.27 -4.17 -9.21
CA ALA A 54 3.83 -5.09 -10.20
C ALA A 54 5.10 -4.51 -10.83
N GLU A 55 5.10 -3.24 -11.20
CA GLU A 55 6.26 -2.55 -11.75
C GLU A 55 7.40 -2.45 -10.72
N VAL A 56 7.11 -2.03 -9.49
CA VAL A 56 8.09 -1.98 -8.40
C VAL A 56 8.76 -3.35 -8.20
N ILE A 57 7.97 -4.43 -8.15
CA ILE A 57 8.48 -5.79 -7.98
C ILE A 57 9.33 -6.20 -9.19
N ALA A 58 8.89 -5.91 -10.41
CA ALA A 58 9.62 -6.22 -11.63
C ALA A 58 10.99 -5.51 -11.68
N GLN A 59 11.02 -4.20 -11.43
CA GLN A 59 12.26 -3.41 -11.40
C GLN A 59 13.24 -3.92 -10.33
N ARG A 60 12.75 -4.21 -9.13
CA ARG A 60 13.62 -4.70 -8.04
C ARG A 60 14.15 -6.10 -8.28
N ARG A 61 13.38 -6.98 -8.92
CA ARG A 61 13.86 -8.31 -9.33
C ARG A 61 14.96 -8.24 -10.38
N GLN A 62 14.97 -7.18 -11.19
CA GLN A 62 16.02 -6.90 -12.17
C GLN A 62 17.24 -6.17 -11.57
N GLY A 63 17.20 -5.81 -10.27
CA GLY A 63 18.26 -5.04 -9.61
C GLY A 63 18.20 -3.53 -9.88
N ASN A 64 17.16 -3.06 -10.57
CA ASN A 64 16.98 -1.64 -10.89
C ASN A 64 16.42 -0.85 -9.70
N SER A 65 16.52 0.47 -9.80
CA SER A 65 15.85 1.39 -8.87
C SER A 65 14.33 1.22 -8.91
N VAL A 66 13.66 1.47 -7.78
CA VAL A 66 12.18 1.51 -7.75
C VAL A 66 11.67 2.74 -8.51
N PRO A 67 10.52 2.65 -9.18
CA PRO A 67 9.82 3.85 -9.63
C PRO A 67 9.45 4.74 -8.42
N PRO A 68 9.41 6.07 -8.58
CA PRO A 68 8.98 6.98 -7.53
C PRO A 68 7.51 6.73 -7.19
N LEU A 69 7.08 7.18 -6.00
CA LEU A 69 5.66 7.13 -5.65
C LEU A 69 4.84 7.88 -6.71
N PRO A 70 3.70 7.31 -7.16
CA PRO A 70 2.94 7.85 -8.29
C PRO A 70 2.55 9.30 -8.03
N GLU A 71 2.65 10.25 -8.95
CA GLU A 71 2.24 11.64 -8.68
C GLU A 71 0.71 11.81 -8.71
N PRO A 72 0.12 12.78 -7.98
CA PRO A 72 -1.31 13.04 -8.08
C PRO A 72 -1.67 13.51 -9.49
N VAL A 73 -2.74 12.95 -10.06
CA VAL A 73 -3.34 13.46 -11.30
C VAL A 73 -3.90 14.86 -11.02
N VAL A 74 -3.44 15.87 -11.77
CA VAL A 74 -3.89 17.27 -11.69
C VAL A 74 -5.24 17.44 -12.37
#